data_AF-A0A3N9UPY8-F1
#
_entry.id   AF-A0A3N9UPY8-F1
#
_cell.length_a   1.000
_cell.length_b   1.000
_cell.length_c   1.000
_cell.angle_alpha   90.00
_cell.angle_beta   90.00
_cell.angle_gamma   90.00
#
_symmetry.space_group_name_H-M   'P 1'
#
loop_
_entity.id
_entity.type
_entity.pdbx_description
1 polymer ?
#
loop_
_entity_poly.entity_id
_entity_poly.type
_entity_poly.pdbx_seq_one_letter_code
_entity_poly.pdbx_strand_id
1 'polypeptide(L)'
;MIYLTNDDFDQGVYFDLRKSEPRRKAGGTELFFYGLLGNGVSELPVTVRSWRGCVEMVFGSGELFSFVEERTIRRLLGEMVRERVLH
;
A
#
# COMPACT_ATOMS: atom_id res chain seq x y z
N MET A 1 7.91 3.69 7.40
CA MET A 1 6.78 4.53 7.82
C MET A 1 6.65 5.77 6.92
N ILE A 2 5.51 5.89 6.24
CA ILE A 2 5.11 6.99 5.36
C ILE A 2 3.80 7.55 5.93
N TYR A 3 3.63 8.88 5.94
CA TYR A 3 2.36 9.50 6.31
C TYR A 3 1.66 9.98 5.04
N LEU A 4 0.39 9.60 4.87
CA LEU A 4 -0.48 10.07 3.81
C LEU A 4 -1.56 10.91 4.48
N THR A 5 -1.63 12.19 4.12
CA THR A 5 -2.70 13.08 4.54
C THR A 5 -3.70 13.20 3.42
N ASN A 6 -4.98 13.01 3.72
CA ASN A 6 -6.06 13.39 2.80
C ASN A 6 -6.67 14.69 3.30
N ASP A 7 -6.47 15.77 2.53
CA ASP A 7 -6.95 17.12 2.85
C ASP A 7 -8.49 17.18 2.92
N ASP A 8 -9.19 16.27 2.23
CA ASP A 8 -10.66 16.26 2.19
C ASP A 8 -11.30 15.87 3.53
N PHE A 9 -10.56 15.22 4.44
CA PHE A 9 -11.08 14.75 5.73
C PHE A 9 -10.24 15.16 6.94
N ASP A 10 -9.16 15.92 6.75
CA ASP A 10 -8.16 16.24 7.80
C ASP A 10 -7.66 14.98 8.53
N GLN A 11 -7.59 13.87 7.79
CA GLN A 11 -7.26 12.55 8.30
C GLN A 11 -5.90 12.11 7.78
N GLY A 12 -4.97 11.92 8.71
CA GLY A 12 -3.68 11.29 8.46
C GLY A 12 -3.79 9.77 8.58
N VAL A 13 -3.42 9.05 7.53
CA VAL A 13 -3.09 7.63 7.64
C VAL A 13 -1.58 7.45 7.57
N TYR A 14 -1.03 6.61 8.43
CA TYR A 14 0.33 6.13 8.25
C TYR A 14 0.30 4.79 7.53
N PHE A 15 1.36 4.58 6.77
CA PHE A 15 1.63 3.35 6.09
C PHE A 15 3.04 2.87 6.42
N ASP A 16 3.14 1.75 7.12
CA ASP A 16 4.41 1.10 7.39
C ASP A 16 4.58 -0.12 6.48
N LEU A 17 5.16 0.13 5.30
CA LEU A 17 5.51 -0.92 4.34
C LEU A 17 6.81 -1.60 4.79
N ARG A 18 6.72 -2.86 5.19
CA ARG A 18 7.84 -3.69 5.62
C ARG A 18 8.13 -4.79 4.61
N LYS A 19 9.41 -4.92 4.29
CA LYS A 19 10.02 -6.04 3.58
C LYS A 19 9.53 -6.21 2.13
N SER A 20 10.46 -6.02 1.21
CA SER A 20 10.33 -6.44 -0.18
C SER A 20 10.97 -7.82 -0.29
N GLU A 21 10.20 -8.85 -0.66
CA GLU A 21 10.78 -10.13 -1.07
C GLU A 21 10.67 -10.26 -2.59
N PRO A 22 11.78 -10.06 -3.34
CA PRO A 22 11.80 -10.32 -4.76
C PRO A 22 11.74 -11.82 -5.02
N ARG A 23 10.72 -12.26 -5.75
CA ARG A 23 10.58 -13.61 -6.28
C ARG A 23 10.84 -13.59 -7.78
N ARG A 24 11.79 -14.39 -8.25
CA ARG A 24 12.00 -14.58 -9.69
C ARG A 24 10.93 -15.53 -10.20
N LYS A 25 10.13 -15.06 -11.15
CA LYS A 25 9.11 -15.86 -11.84
C LYS A 25 9.43 -15.83 -13.34
N ALA A 26 8.97 -16.82 -14.10
CA ALA A 26 9.24 -16.86 -15.54
C ALA A 26 8.81 -15.54 -16.21
N GLY A 27 9.79 -14.78 -16.71
CA GLY A 27 9.56 -13.53 -17.42
C GLY A 27 9.57 -12.23 -16.58
N GLY A 28 10.21 -12.19 -15.41
CA GLY A 28 10.44 -10.96 -14.64
C GLY A 28 10.70 -11.15 -13.14
N THR A 29 10.76 -10.03 -12.42
CA THR A 29 10.83 -10.00 -10.95
C THR A 29 9.46 -9.64 -10.39
N GLU A 30 8.96 -10.48 -9.50
CA GLU A 30 7.75 -10.25 -8.72
C GLU A 30 8.14 -9.69 -7.36
N LEU A 31 7.58 -8.55 -6.97
CA LEU A 31 7.83 -7.94 -5.67
C LEU A 31 6.61 -8.11 -4.80
N PHE A 32 6.81 -8.69 -3.61
CA PHE A 32 5.80 -8.72 -2.56
C PHE A 32 6.21 -7.77 -1.44
N PHE A 33 5.27 -6.93 -1.06
CA PHE A 33 5.39 -6.03 0.08
C PHE A 33 4.27 -6.32 1.06
N TYR A 34 4.62 -6.32 2.35
CA TYR A 34 3.67 -6.42 3.44
C TYR A 34 3.68 -5.11 4.21
N GLY A 35 2.55 -4.64 4.69
CA GLY A 35 2.52 -3.40 5.45
C GLY A 35 1.32 -3.30 6.36
N LEU A 36 1.33 -2.23 7.14
CA LEU A 36 0.25 -1.85 8.02
C LEU A 36 -0.20 -0.45 7.64
N LEU A 37 -1.51 -0.30 7.39
CA LEU A 37 -2.15 0.98 7.12
C LEU A 37 -3.02 1.32 8.32
N GLY A 38 -2.88 2.51 8.89
CA GLY A 38 -3.70 2.91 10.02
C GLY A 38 -3.83 4.41 10.16
N ASN A 39 -4.80 4.85 10.97
CA ASN A 39 -5.05 6.26 11.30
C ASN A 39 -4.86 6.55 12.81
N GLY A 40 -4.22 5.64 13.54
CA GLY A 40 -4.04 5.71 14.99
C GLY A 40 -5.23 5.20 15.81
N VAL A 41 -6.36 4.89 15.17
CA VAL A 41 -7.56 4.28 15.80
C VAL A 41 -7.81 2.88 15.26
N SER A 42 -7.73 2.72 13.94
CA SER A 42 -7.87 1.45 13.25
C SER A 42 -6.63 1.17 12.41
N GLU A 43 -6.24 -0.09 12.37
CA GLU A 43 -5.15 -0.58 11.55
C GLU A 43 -5.63 -1.77 10.73
N LEU A 44 -5.12 -1.90 9.51
CA LEU A 44 -5.35 -3.08 8.68
C LEU A 44 -4.07 -3.50 7.94
N PRO A 45 -3.85 -4.82 7.78
CA PRO A 45 -2.72 -5.31 7.02
C PRO A 45 -2.94 -5.03 5.53
N VAL A 46 -1.85 -4.69 4.84
CA VAL A 46 -1.83 -4.47 3.40
C VAL A 46 -0.82 -5.41 2.77
N THR A 47 -1.24 -6.10 1.72
CA THR A 47 -0.33 -6.84 0.84
C THR A 47 -0.29 -6.15 -0.51
N VAL A 48 0.90 -5.79 -0.98
CA VAL A 48 1.09 -5.24 -2.32
C VAL A 48 1.94 -6.18 -3.15
N ARG A 49 1.49 -6.45 -4.37
CA ARG A 49 2.18 -7.30 -5.33
C ARG A 49 2.44 -6.48 -6.59
N SER A 50 3.70 -6.43 -7.02
CA SER A 50 4.07 -5.79 -8.29
C SER A 50 4.66 -6.80 -9.25
N TRP A 51 4.17 -6.78 -10.49
CA TRP A 51 4.64 -7.63 -11.58
C TRP A 51 4.46 -6.93 -12.92
N ARG A 52 5.53 -6.83 -13.73
CA ARG A 52 5.50 -6.28 -15.11
C ARG A 52 4.73 -4.94 -15.24
N GLY A 53 4.90 -4.03 -14.30
CA GLY A 53 4.23 -2.71 -14.29
C GLY A 53 2.79 -2.72 -13.76
N CYS A 54 2.20 -3.89 -13.51
CA CYS A 54 0.95 -4.03 -12.76
C CYS A 54 1.24 -3.99 -11.26
N VAL A 55 0.35 -3.33 -10.50
CA VAL A 55 0.37 -3.32 -9.04
C VAL A 55 -1.00 -3.77 -8.55
N GLU A 56 -1.01 -4.89 -7.83
CA GLU A 56 -2.20 -5.43 -7.15
C GLU A 56 -2.07 -5.14 -5.67
N MET A 57 -3.17 -4.73 -5.03
CA MET A 57 -3.22 -4.47 -3.59
C MET A 57 -4.39 -5.19 -2.96
N VAL A 58 -4.12 -5.84 -1.84
CA VAL A 58 -5.11 -6.51 -1.01
C VAL A 58 -5.05 -5.88 0.38
N PHE A 59 -6.18 -5.34 0.81
CA PHE A 59 -6.37 -4.84 2.16
C PHE A 59 -7.02 -5.93 2.99
N GLY A 60 -6.57 -6.08 4.23
CA GLY A 60 -7.28 -6.88 5.23
C GLY A 60 -8.62 -6.26 5.60
N SER A 61 -9.38 -6.99 6.41
CA SER A 61 -10.61 -6.50 7.02
C SER A 61 -10.30 -5.43 8.07
N GLY A 62 -11.03 -4.33 8.06
CA GLY A 62 -10.98 -3.31 9.10
C GLY A 62 -11.92 -2.14 8.80
N GLU A 63 -12.19 -1.31 9.80
CA GLU A 63 -13.09 -0.16 9.68
C GLU A 63 -12.40 1.10 9.14
N LEU A 64 -11.13 1.01 8.73
CA LEU A 64 -10.38 2.16 8.23
C LEU A 64 -11.07 2.83 7.02
N PHE A 65 -11.71 2.04 6.16
CA PHE A 65 -12.42 2.55 4.99
C PHE A 65 -13.75 3.23 5.30
N SER A 66 -14.22 3.16 6.55
CA SER A 66 -15.31 4.01 7.03
C SER A 66 -14.88 5.46 7.21
N PHE A 67 -13.57 5.71 7.26
CA PHE A 67 -12.98 7.02 7.50
C PHE A 67 -12.25 7.56 6.26
N VAL A 68 -11.65 6.67 5.46
CA VAL A 68 -10.84 7.06 4.29
C VAL A 68 -11.24 6.29 3.04
N GLU A 69 -11.32 6.97 1.90
CA GLU A 69 -11.63 6.32 0.63
C GLU A 69 -10.55 5.33 0.19
N GLU A 70 -10.94 4.06 0.04
CA GLU A 70 -10.06 2.99 -0.43
C GLU A 70 -9.39 3.33 -1.78
N ARG A 71 -10.14 3.97 -2.69
CA ARG A 71 -9.64 4.36 -4.02
C ARG A 71 -8.44 5.32 -3.93
N THR A 72 -8.50 6.30 -3.04
CA THR A 72 -7.43 7.29 -2.83
C THR A 72 -6.18 6.61 -2.29
N ILE A 73 -6.34 5.71 -1.32
CA ILE A 73 -5.24 4.89 -0.78
C ILE A 73 -4.61 4.01 -1.87
N ARG A 74 -5.43 3.30 -2.68
CA ARG A 74 -4.91 2.49 -3.79
C ARG A 74 -4.10 3.31 -4.78
N ARG A 75 -4.52 4.53 -5.10
CA ARG A 75 -3.78 5.42 -6.00
C ARG A 75 -2.42 5.79 -5.41
N LEU A 76 -2.41 6.32 -4.19
CA LEU A 76 -1.19 6.80 -3.51
C LEU A 76 -0.17 5.67 -3.30
N LEU A 77 -0.63 4.52 -2.79
CA LEU A 77 0.25 3.36 -2.59
C LEU A 77 0.79 2.82 -3.92
N GLY A 78 0.03 2.95 -5.00
CA GLY A 78 0.38 2.41 -6.32
C GLY A 78 1.49 3.22 -6.98
N GLU A 79 1.39 4.54 -6.88
CA GLU A 79 2.43 5.48 -7.31
C GLU A 79 3.73 5.22 -6.54
N MET A 80 3.65 5.15 -5.21
CA MET A 80 4.83 4.94 -4.36
C MET A 80 5.51 3.57 -4.57
N VAL A 81 4.74 2.50 -4.78
CA VAL A 81 5.33 1.19 -5.10
C VAL A 81 6.00 1.22 -6.47
N ARG A 82 5.40 1.87 -7.47
CA ARG A 82 6.03 2.03 -8.80
C ARG A 82 7.35 2.78 -8.70
N GLU A 83 7.41 3.88 -7.94
CA GLU A 83 8.66 4.61 -7.70
C GLU A 83 9.73 3.72 -7.04
N ARG A 84 9.34 2.87 -6.09
CA ARG A 84 10.28 1.91 -5.46
C ARG A 84 10.69 0.73 -6.35
N VAL A 85 9.89 0.34 -7.34
CA VAL A 85 10.26 -0.71 -8.30
C VAL A 85 11.27 -0.19 -9.33
N LEU A 86 11.28 1.13 -9.57
CA LEU A 86 12.15 1.78 -10.55
C LEU A 86 13.55 2.15 -10.03
N HIS A 87 13.78 2.06 -8.71
CA HIS A 87 15.06 2.31 -8.03
C HIS A 87 15.68 1.02 -7.49
#